data_AF-A0A4Q1RN43-F1
#
_entry.id   AF-A0A4Q1RN43-F1
#
_cell.length_a   1.000
_cell.length_b   1.000
_cell.length_c   1.000
_cell.angle_alpha   90.00
_cell.angle_beta   90.00
_cell.angle_gamma   90.00
#
_symmetry.space_group_name_H-M   'P 1'
#
loop_
_entity.id
_entity.type
_entity.pdbx_description
1 polymer ?
#
loop_
_entity_poly.entity_id
_entity_poly.type
_entity_poly.pdbx_seq_one_letter_code
_entity_poly.pdbx_strand_id
1 'polypeptide(L)'
;MIALEIGGRRYETASPDLFIAGHRAGERAGRAAEDTDAYVRALYAQGDHAAVAGYLHGLASAARQQLPRHPASCTCPRCLFDRRELRESIYRVWREAAAA
;
A
#
# COMPACT_ATOMS: atom_id res chain seq x y z
N MET A 1 13.13 -14.10 -0.44
CA MET A 1 12.42 -12.90 -0.93
C MET A 1 12.27 -13.03 -2.44
N ILE A 2 11.04 -12.91 -2.94
CA ILE A 2 10.68 -13.00 -4.35
C ILE A 2 10.27 -11.61 -4.81
N ALA A 3 10.77 -11.19 -5.98
CA ALA A 3 10.39 -9.94 -6.59
C ALA A 3 9.12 -10.11 -7.43
N LEU A 4 8.23 -9.13 -7.37
CA LEU A 4 6.98 -9.08 -8.13
C LEU A 4 6.78 -7.67 -8.70
N GLU A 5 6.07 -7.59 -9.82
CA GLU A 5 5.72 -6.33 -10.47
C GLU A 5 4.20 -6.18 -10.55
N ILE A 6 3.67 -5.10 -9.97
CA ILE A 6 2.24 -4.79 -9.98
C ILE A 6 2.07 -3.32 -10.37
N GLY A 7 1.31 -3.06 -11.44
CA GLY A 7 1.03 -1.69 -11.90
C GLY A 7 2.29 -0.89 -12.26
N GLY A 8 3.33 -1.54 -12.80
CA GLY A 8 4.61 -0.93 -13.15
C GLY A 8 5.51 -0.60 -11.95
N ARG A 9 5.22 -1.16 -10.78
CA ARG A 9 6.04 -1.03 -9.57
C ARG A 9 6.56 -2.38 -9.11
N ARG A 10 7.83 -2.41 -8.74
CA ARG A 10 8.52 -3.59 -8.20
C ARG A 10 8.37 -3.64 -6.68
N TYR A 11 8.03 -4.82 -6.16
CA TYR A 11 7.94 -5.13 -4.73
C TYR A 11 8.73 -6.40 -4.44
N GLU A 12 9.15 -6.57 -3.19
CA GLU A 12 9.84 -7.77 -2.71
C GLU A 12 9.11 -8.32 -1.49
N THR A 13 8.83 -9.63 -1.48
CA THR A 13 8.11 -10.28 -0.39
C THR A 13 8.54 -11.73 -0.22
N ALA A 14 8.39 -12.29 0.98
CA ALA A 14 8.58 -13.72 1.22
C ALA A 14 7.37 -14.56 0.75
N SER A 15 6.19 -13.96 0.63
CA SER A 15 4.93 -14.65 0.30
C SER A 15 4.16 -13.91 -0.80
N PRO A 16 4.49 -14.16 -2.09
CA PRO A 16 3.88 -13.44 -3.22
C PRO A 16 2.37 -13.58 -3.30
N ASP A 17 1.83 -14.77 -3.03
CA ASP A 17 0.39 -15.02 -3.15
C ASP A 17 -0.42 -14.20 -2.13
N LEU A 18 0.03 -14.18 -0.86
CA LEU A 18 -0.56 -13.36 0.19
C LEU A 18 -0.45 -11.86 -0.13
N PHE A 19 0.70 -11.44 -0.67
CA PHE A 19 0.90 -10.05 -1.09
C PHE A 19 -0.06 -9.66 -2.22
N ILE A 20 -0.18 -10.48 -3.26
CA ILE A 20 -1.07 -10.21 -4.40
C ILE A 20 -2.54 -10.21 -3.93
N ALA A 21 -2.94 -11.15 -3.07
CA ALA A 21 -4.28 -11.20 -2.51
C ALA A 21 -4.60 -9.94 -1.70
N GLY A 22 -3.68 -9.54 -0.82
CA GLY A 22 -3.75 -8.28 -0.07
C GLY A 22 -3.88 -7.07 -1.00
N HIS A 23 -2.99 -6.95 -1.99
CA HIS A 23 -3.00 -5.82 -2.94
C HIS A 23 -4.34 -5.67 -3.66
N ARG A 24 -4.90 -6.78 -4.15
CA ARG A 24 -6.21 -6.76 -4.81
C ARG A 24 -7.33 -6.37 -3.84
N ALA A 25 -7.28 -6.85 -2.61
CA ALA A 25 -8.26 -6.47 -1.58
C ALA A 25 -8.17 -4.98 -1.24
N GLY A 26 -6.96 -4.44 -1.08
CA GLY A 26 -6.72 -3.01 -0.84
C GLY A 26 -7.20 -2.15 -1.99
N GLU A 27 -6.95 -2.55 -3.24
CA GLU A 27 -7.45 -1.79 -4.40
C GLU A 27 -8.98 -1.73 -4.46
N ARG A 28 -9.67 -2.80 -4.07
CA ARG A 28 -11.13 -2.81 -3.99
C ARG A 28 -11.64 -1.91 -2.87
N ALA A 29 -11.10 -2.07 -1.66
CA ALA A 29 -11.49 -1.29 -0.49
C ALA A 29 -11.28 0.22 -0.71
N GLY A 30 -10.16 0.61 -1.30
CA GLY A 30 -9.86 2.02 -1.61
C GLY A 30 -10.79 2.64 -2.66
N ARG A 31 -11.48 1.83 -3.47
CA ARG A 31 -12.52 2.29 -4.40
C ARG A 31 -13.92 2.34 -3.76
N ALA A 32 -14.16 1.51 -2.75
CA ALA A 32 -15.46 1.36 -2.09
C ALA A 32 -15.61 2.20 -0.81
N ALA A 33 -14.56 2.92 -0.38
CA ALA A 33 -14.54 3.71 0.87
C ALA A 33 -14.92 2.88 2.12
N GLU A 34 -14.45 1.62 2.16
CA GLU A 34 -14.68 0.70 3.28
C GLU A 34 -13.84 1.08 4.52
N ASP A 35 -14.23 0.56 5.70
CA ASP A 35 -13.37 0.64 6.90
C ASP A 35 -12.15 -0.27 6.73
N THR A 36 -11.04 0.37 6.36
CA THR A 36 -9.76 -0.30 6.08
C THR A 36 -8.97 -0.65 7.34
N ASP A 37 -9.23 0.05 8.45
CA ASP A 37 -8.41 -0.06 9.67
C ASP A 37 -8.71 -1.35 10.42
N ALA A 38 -9.99 -1.73 10.51
CA ALA A 38 -10.41 -2.99 11.12
C ALA A 38 -9.82 -4.20 10.39
N TYR A 39 -9.80 -4.16 9.05
CA TYR A 39 -9.28 -5.26 8.23
C TYR A 39 -7.76 -5.40 8.34
N VAL A 40 -7.01 -4.29 8.32
CA VAL A 40 -5.55 -4.30 8.51
C VAL A 40 -5.18 -4.88 9.86
N ARG A 41 -5.90 -4.49 10.93
CA ARG A 41 -5.67 -5.02 12.28
C ARG A 41 -5.93 -6.52 12.36
N ALA A 42 -6.96 -7.03 11.68
CA ALA A 42 -7.26 -8.45 11.64
C ALA A 42 -6.15 -9.26 10.94
N LEU A 43 -5.68 -8.80 9.76
CA LEU A 43 -4.57 -9.43 9.05
C LEU A 43 -3.27 -9.40 9.86
N TYR A 44 -3.01 -8.29 10.55
CA TYR A 44 -1.83 -8.16 11.40
C TYR A 44 -1.88 -9.12 12.59
N ALA A 45 -3.03 -9.24 13.26
CA ALA A 45 -3.22 -10.18 14.37
C ALA A 45 -3.08 -11.66 13.96
N GLN A 46 -3.31 -11.97 12.68
CA GLN A 46 -3.13 -13.31 12.12
C GLN A 46 -1.66 -13.61 11.75
N GLY A 47 -0.77 -12.62 11.81
CA GLY A 47 0.64 -12.77 11.39
C GLY A 47 0.83 -12.71 9.87
N ASP A 48 -0.20 -12.33 9.11
CA ASP A 48 -0.17 -12.28 7.65
C ASP A 48 0.47 -10.99 7.13
N HIS A 49 1.72 -10.73 7.53
CA HIS A 49 2.42 -9.47 7.25
C HIS A 49 2.57 -9.19 5.73
N ALA A 50 2.70 -10.24 4.91
CA ALA A 50 2.72 -10.08 3.46
C ALA A 50 1.36 -9.61 2.92
N ALA A 51 0.24 -10.09 3.47
CA ALA A 51 -1.10 -9.65 3.11
C ALA A 51 -1.36 -8.21 3.59
N VAL A 52 -0.89 -7.84 4.78
CA VAL A 52 -0.94 -6.46 5.29
C VAL A 52 -0.20 -5.51 4.34
N ALA A 53 1.05 -5.84 3.99
CA ALA A 53 1.86 -5.04 3.08
C ALA A 53 1.19 -4.90 1.71
N GLY A 54 0.70 -6.02 1.16
CA GLY A 54 -0.09 -6.03 -0.07
C GLY A 54 -1.29 -5.09 0.02
N TYR A 55 -2.12 -5.24 1.05
CA TYR A 55 -3.34 -4.47 1.25
C TYR A 55 -3.09 -2.96 1.31
N LEU A 56 -2.10 -2.52 2.10
CA LEU A 56 -1.72 -1.11 2.18
C LEU A 56 -1.21 -0.56 0.83
N HIS A 57 -0.45 -1.35 0.08
CA HIS A 57 -0.03 -0.97 -1.27
C HIS A 57 -1.21 -0.88 -2.25
N GLY A 58 -2.20 -1.78 -2.12
CA GLY A 58 -3.44 -1.75 -2.87
C GLY A 58 -4.27 -0.49 -2.60
N LEU A 59 -4.45 -0.12 -1.33
CA LEU A 59 -5.13 1.13 -0.94
C LEU A 59 -4.43 2.34 -1.56
N ALA A 60 -3.10 2.39 -1.46
CA ALA A 60 -2.31 3.46 -2.05
C ALA A 60 -2.39 3.48 -3.58
N SER A 61 -2.56 2.32 -4.24
CA SER A 61 -2.81 2.24 -5.69
C SER A 61 -4.16 2.86 -6.04
N ALA A 62 -5.23 2.46 -5.34
CA ALA A 62 -6.57 3.00 -5.56
C ALA A 62 -6.64 4.51 -5.32
N ALA A 63 -6.02 5.01 -4.25
CA ALA A 63 -5.96 6.44 -3.97
C ALA A 63 -5.25 7.22 -5.10
N ARG A 64 -4.13 6.69 -5.62
CA ARG A 64 -3.41 7.31 -6.75
C ARG A 64 -4.24 7.35 -8.04
N GLN A 65 -5.13 6.38 -8.26
CA GLN A 65 -6.01 6.37 -9.43
C GLN A 65 -7.07 7.48 -9.38
N GLN A 66 -7.44 7.93 -8.17
CA GLN A 66 -8.42 8.99 -7.95
C GLN A 66 -7.78 10.40 -7.97
N LEU A 67 -6.46 10.49 -7.86
CA LEU A 67 -5.75 11.77 -7.93
C LEU A 67 -5.63 12.26 -9.39
N PRO A 68 -5.68 13.59 -9.62
CA PRO A 68 -5.38 14.17 -10.92
C PRO A 68 -4.00 13.71 -11.41
N ARG A 69 -3.91 13.23 -12.65
CA ARG A 69 -2.64 12.82 -13.24
C ARG A 69 -1.77 14.06 -13.48
N HIS A 70 -0.75 14.22 -12.64
CA HIS A 70 0.30 15.21 -12.84
C HIS A 70 1.51 14.58 -13.51
N PRO A 71 2.19 15.30 -14.42
CA PRO A 71 3.43 14.80 -15.03
C PRO A 71 4.48 14.53 -13.95
N ALA A 72 5.41 13.60 -14.20
CA ALA A 72 6.45 13.25 -13.24
C ALA A 72 7.29 14.46 -12.78
N SER A 73 7.41 15.46 -13.66
CA SER A 73 8.06 16.76 -13.47
C SER A 73 7.22 17.82 -12.75
N CYS A 74 6.01 17.50 -12.28
CA CYS A 74 5.16 18.47 -11.59
C CYS A 74 5.75 18.85 -10.23
N THR A 75 5.98 20.15 -10.05
CA THR A 75 6.56 20.75 -8.83
C THR A 75 5.49 21.32 -7.89
N CYS A 76 4.20 21.04 -8.12
CA CYS A 76 3.17 21.57 -7.25
C CYS A 76 3.35 21.02 -5.82
N PRO A 77 3.11 21.84 -4.78
CA PRO A 77 3.30 21.42 -3.39
C PRO A 77 2.60 20.09 -3.09
N ARG A 78 1.37 19.89 -3.60
CA ARG A 78 0.60 18.65 -3.40
C ARG A 78 1.29 17.39 -3.92
N CYS A 79 1.91 17.43 -5.10
CA CYS A 79 2.66 16.29 -5.64
C CYS A 79 3.96 16.01 -4.87
N LEU A 80 4.59 17.04 -4.30
CA LEU A 80 5.76 16.89 -3.43
C LEU A 80 5.36 16.33 -2.05
N PHE A 81 4.26 16.81 -1.48
CA PHE A 81 3.71 16.33 -0.20
C PHE A 81 3.21 14.88 -0.30
N ASP A 82 2.41 14.53 -1.31
CA ASP A 82 1.90 13.16 -1.51
C ASP A 82 3.04 12.12 -1.64
N ARG A 83 4.14 12.47 -2.31
CA ARG A 83 5.29 11.54 -2.45
C ARG A 83 6.05 11.35 -1.14
N ARG A 84 6.11 12.39 -0.30
CA ARG A 84 6.84 12.38 0.96
C ARG A 84 6.03 11.76 2.09
N GLU A 85 4.79 12.22 2.31
CA GLU A 85 3.92 11.71 3.38
C GLU A 85 3.50 10.27 3.14
N LEU A 86 3.16 9.87 1.90
CA LEU A 86 2.84 8.49 1.61
C LEU A 86 4.04 7.56 1.83
N ARG A 87 5.24 8.05 1.52
CA ARG A 87 6.48 7.30 1.78
C ARG A 87 6.73 7.20 3.28
N GLU A 88 6.61 8.31 4.01
CA GLU A 88 6.81 8.36 5.46
C GLU A 88 5.76 7.53 6.22
N SER A 89 4.49 7.53 5.79
CA SER A 89 3.44 6.71 6.41
C SER A 89 3.65 5.23 6.16
N ILE A 90 4.02 4.82 4.93
CA ILE A 90 4.39 3.43 4.62
C ILE A 90 5.58 2.99 5.47
N TYR A 91 6.63 3.81 5.60
CA TYR A 91 7.79 3.48 6.44
C TYR A 91 7.48 3.44 7.94
N ARG A 92 6.58 4.29 8.43
CA ARG A 92 6.14 4.27 9.83
C ARG A 92 5.38 2.97 10.11
N VAL A 93 4.37 2.67 9.31
CA VAL A 93 3.58 1.44 9.45
C VAL A 93 4.48 0.20 9.36
N TRP A 94 5.44 0.19 8.44
CA TRP A 94 6.40 -0.91 8.33
C TRP A 94 7.32 -1.05 9.55
N ARG A 95 7.80 0.06 10.13
CA ARG A 95 8.61 0.03 11.36
C ARG A 95 7.82 -0.40 12.58
N GLU A 96 6.62 0.12 12.76
CA GLU A 96 5.73 -0.26 13.85
C GLU A 96 5.34 -1.74 13.74
N ALA A 97 5.10 -2.22 12.52
CA ALA A 97 4.81 -3.63 12.24
C ALA A 97 6.01 -4.57 12.46
N ALA A 98 7.25 -4.09 12.28
CA ALA A 98 8.48 -4.90 12.42
C ALA A 98 9.09 -4.88 13.83
N ALA A 99 8.63 -3.97 14.70
CA ALA A 99 9.12 -3.82 16.07
C ALA A 99 8.20 -4.46 17.13
N ALA A 100 7.06 -5.00 16.73
CA ALA A 100 6.11 -5.75 17.56
C ALA A 100 6.12 -7.23 17.14
#